data_AF-A0A3D2T0V5-F1
#
_entry.id   AF-A0A3D2T0V5-F1
#
_cell.length_a   1.000
_cell.length_b   1.000
_cell.length_c   1.000
_cell.angle_alpha   90.00
_cell.angle_beta   90.00
_cell.angle_gamma   90.00
#
_symmetry.space_group_name_H-M   'P 1'
#
loop_
_entity.id
_entity.type
_entity.pdbx_description
1 polymer ?
#
loop_
_entity_poly.entity_id
_entity_poly.type
_entity_poly.pdbx_seq_one_letter_code
_entity_poly.pdbx_strand_id
1 'polypeptide(L)'
;MDGWRGTARFIDVSWKVHDRDHPAWVPPLRAVVRGVLDRKKNPFYQSAERGLFIAEREGRPVGRVAAIRNGWHNEYHGDRVGFFG
;
A
#
# COMPACT_ATOMS: atom_id res chain seq x y z
N MET A 1 7.34 -4.41 6.34
CA MET A 1 8.10 -3.33 5.67
C MET A 1 7.67 -2.05 6.33
N ASP A 2 8.45 -1.56 7.30
CA ASP A 2 7.95 -0.63 8.30
C ASP A 2 8.77 0.66 8.37
N GLY A 3 8.17 1.69 8.99
CA GLY A 3 8.76 3.02 9.09
C GLY A 3 8.72 3.83 7.79
N TRP A 4 9.31 5.03 7.86
CA TRP A 4 9.29 6.02 6.78
C TRP A 4 9.96 5.54 5.50
N ARG A 5 11.17 4.96 5.62
CA ARG A 5 11.95 4.47 4.47
C ARG A 5 11.26 3.28 3.79
N GLY A 6 10.69 2.36 4.57
CA GLY A 6 9.92 1.23 4.03
C GLY A 6 8.67 1.70 3.26
N THR A 7 7.91 2.63 3.84
CA THR A 7 6.72 3.20 3.18
C THR A 7 7.10 3.98 1.91
N ALA A 8 8.18 4.76 1.94
CA ALA A 8 8.69 5.46 0.76
C ALA A 8 9.05 4.48 -0.37
N ARG A 9 9.80 3.42 -0.03
CA ARG A 9 10.17 2.37 -0.98
C ARG A 9 8.93 1.71 -1.60
N PHE A 10 7.94 1.37 -0.78
CA PHE A 10 6.68 0.80 -1.26
C PHE A 10 5.98 1.72 -2.28
N ILE A 11 5.88 3.01 -1.99
CA ILE A 11 5.28 3.99 -2.91
C ILE A 11 6.06 4.03 -4.24
N ASP A 12 7.38 4.15 -4.17
CA ASP A 12 8.22 4.30 -5.36
C ASP A 12 8.19 3.10 -6.31
N VAL A 13 7.86 1.90 -5.83
CA VAL A 13 7.76 0.70 -6.69
C VAL A 13 6.71 0.88 -7.79
N SER A 14 5.56 1.54 -7.52
CA SER A 14 4.59 1.78 -8.60
C SER A 14 5.17 2.60 -9.74
N TRP A 15 6.00 3.61 -9.45
CA TRP A 15 6.70 4.37 -10.49
C TRP A 15 7.68 3.49 -11.23
N LYS A 16 8.50 2.69 -10.54
CA LYS A 16 9.48 1.84 -11.21
C LYS A 16 8.86 0.80 -12.14
N VAL A 17 7.70 0.26 -11.76
CA VAL A 17 7.02 -0.80 -12.53
C VAL A 17 6.27 -0.21 -13.72
N HIS A 18 5.65 0.96 -13.58
CA HIS A 18 4.76 1.47 -14.62
C HIS A 18 5.37 2.54 -15.55
N ASP A 19 6.41 3.26 -15.12
CA ASP A 19 6.95 4.43 -15.83
C ASP A 19 7.53 4.14 -17.23
N ARG A 20 7.99 2.91 -17.49
CA ARG A 20 8.60 2.56 -18.80
C ARG A 20 7.66 1.88 -19.78
N ASP A 21 6.84 0.94 -19.31
CA ASP A 21 6.11 0.03 -20.19
C ASP A 21 4.63 0.38 -20.34
N HIS A 22 4.15 1.39 -19.61
CA HIS A 22 2.74 1.75 -19.56
C HIS A 22 2.53 3.25 -19.82
N PRO A 23 2.62 3.74 -21.07
CA PRO A 23 2.53 5.17 -21.39
C PRO A 23 1.18 5.81 -21.05
N ALA A 24 0.11 5.01 -20.89
CA ALA A 24 -1.20 5.47 -20.45
C ALA A 24 -1.35 5.54 -18.91
N TRP A 25 -0.32 5.18 -18.16
CA TRP A 25 -0.37 5.21 -16.70
C TRP A 25 -0.26 6.65 -16.18
N VAL A 26 -1.25 7.06 -15.40
CA VAL A 26 -1.27 8.36 -14.74
C VAL A 26 -0.91 8.17 -13.26
N PRO A 27 0.32 8.49 -12.83
CA PRO A 27 0.72 8.30 -11.44
C PRO A 27 -0.02 9.25 -10.49
N PRO A 28 -0.56 8.77 -9.35
CA PRO A 28 -1.08 9.65 -8.31
C PRO A 28 0.08 10.44 -7.68
N LEU A 29 -0.18 11.62 -7.10
CA LEU A 29 0.87 12.34 -6.35
C LEU A 29 1.39 11.47 -5.19
N ARG A 30 2.72 11.33 -5.06
CA ARG A 30 3.35 10.56 -3.96
C ARG A 30 2.87 11.01 -2.58
N ALA A 31 2.62 12.31 -2.39
CA ALA A 31 2.10 12.88 -1.16
C ALA A 31 0.71 12.33 -0.79
N VAL A 32 -0.17 12.15 -1.78
CA VAL A 32 -1.52 11.58 -1.59
C VAL A 32 -1.41 10.12 -1.17
N VAL A 33 -0.62 9.31 -1.87
CA VAL A 33 -0.40 7.89 -1.52
C VAL A 33 0.19 7.75 -0.11
N ARG A 34 1.15 8.62 0.23
CA ARG A 34 1.73 8.66 1.57
C ARG A 34 0.70 9.00 2.64
N GLY A 35 -0.21 9.95 2.39
CA GLY A 35 -1.32 10.26 3.28
C GLY A 35 -2.24 9.07 3.51
N VAL A 36 -2.62 8.36 2.45
CA VAL A 36 -3.46 7.15 2.53
C VAL A 36 -2.78 6.05 3.36
N LEU A 37 -1.46 5.92 3.29
CA LEU A 37 -0.69 4.91 4.04
C LEU A 37 -0.29 5.35 5.45
N ASP A 38 -0.48 6.62 5.84
CA ASP A 38 -0.02 7.12 7.13
C ASP A 38 -0.89 6.59 8.28
N ARG A 39 -0.35 5.62 9.04
CA ARG A 39 -1.03 5.00 10.19
C ARG A 39 -1.34 5.98 11.33
N LYS A 40 -0.62 7.09 11.42
CA LYS A 40 -0.79 8.07 12.49
C LYS A 40 -1.80 9.15 12.11
N LYS A 41 -1.82 9.55 10.83
CA LYS A 41 -2.65 10.67 10.36
C LYS A 41 -3.97 10.24 9.73
N ASN A 42 -4.07 9.04 9.15
CA ASN A 42 -5.29 8.59 8.50
C ASN A 42 -6.21 7.88 9.51
N PRO A 43 -7.43 8.41 9.79
CA PRO A 43 -8.37 7.82 10.75
C PRO A 43 -8.78 6.39 10.43
N PHE A 44 -8.65 5.94 9.17
CA PHE A 44 -8.89 4.56 8.79
C PHE A 44 -8.13 3.56 9.68
N TYR A 45 -6.88 3.87 10.04
CA TYR A 45 -6.03 3.00 10.87
C TYR A 45 -6.33 3.05 12.38
N GLN A 46 -7.38 3.77 12.81
CA GLN A 46 -7.88 3.65 14.19
C GLN A 46 -8.43 2.25 14.49
N SER A 47 -8.97 1.56 13.47
CA SER A 47 -9.43 0.16 13.57
C SER A 47 -8.90 -0.71 12.42
N ALA A 48 -8.01 -0.20 11.58
CA ALA A 48 -7.41 -0.97 10.49
C ALA A 48 -5.92 -1.21 10.69
N GLU A 49 -5.45 -2.36 10.22
CA GLU A 49 -4.03 -2.72 10.17
C GLU A 49 -3.59 -2.96 8.73
N ARG A 50 -2.29 -2.77 8.48
CA ARG A 50 -1.71 -3.02 7.17
C ARG A 50 -0.34 -3.68 7.22
N GLY A 51 -0.11 -4.62 6.31
CA GLY A 51 1.21 -5.09 5.90
C GLY A 51 1.54 -4.58 4.51
N LEU A 52 2.76 -4.07 4.31
CA LEU A 52 3.24 -3.66 2.98
C LEU A 52 4.32 -4.62 2.49
N PHE A 53 4.17 -5.06 1.25
CA PHE A 53 5.04 -6.05 0.62
C PHE A 53 5.48 -5.56 -0.77
N ILE A 54 6.73 -5.86 -1.13
CA ILE A 54 7.28 -5.63 -2.48
C ILE A 54 7.66 -6.99 -3.02
N ALA A 55 7.24 -7.27 -4.24
CA ALA A 55 7.69 -8.43 -5.00
C ALA A 55 8.98 -8.07 -5.73
N GLU A 56 9.97 -8.96 -5.65
CA GLU A 56 11.28 -8.78 -6.28
C GLU A 56 11.61 -9.97 -7.16
N ARG A 57 12.22 -9.69 -8.32
CA ARG A 57 12.80 -10.69 -9.22
C ARG A 57 14.25 -10.30 -9.47
N GLU A 58 15.18 -11.17 -9.09
CA GLU A 58 16.63 -10.90 -9.20
C GLU A 58 17.04 -9.57 -8.53
N GLY A 59 16.47 -9.27 -7.36
CA GLY A 59 16.71 -8.02 -6.64
C GLY A 59 16.09 -6.76 -7.26
N ARG A 60 15.37 -6.89 -8.39
CA ARG A 60 14.61 -5.79 -9.01
C ARG A 60 13.16 -5.82 -8.52
N PRO A 61 12.61 -4.70 -8.01
CA PRO A 61 11.19 -4.62 -7.69
C PRO A 61 10.33 -4.78 -8.95
N VAL A 62 9.38 -5.70 -8.92
CA VAL A 62 8.45 -5.99 -10.03
C VAL A 62 6.99 -5.75 -9.67
N GLY A 63 6.70 -5.44 -8.42
CA GLY A 63 5.34 -5.16 -7.97
C GLY A 63 5.29 -4.89 -6.47
N ARG A 64 4.12 -4.48 -6.01
CA ARG A 64 3.84 -4.26 -4.59
C ARG A 64 2.41 -4.66 -4.28
N VAL A 65 2.15 -5.04 -3.03
CA VAL A 65 0.80 -5.32 -2.53
C VAL A 65 0.71 -4.92 -1.06
N ALA A 66 -0.40 -4.30 -0.68
CA ALA A 66 -0.77 -4.12 0.70
C ALA A 66 -1.73 -5.24 1.10
N ALA A 67 -1.54 -5.81 2.29
CA ALA A 67 -2.55 -6.62 2.95
C ALA A 67 -3.18 -5.75 4.04
N ILE A 68 -4.52 -5.69 4.09
CA ILE A 68 -5.28 -4.82 4.97
C ILE A 68 -6.27 -5.66 5.78
N ARG A 69 -6.26 -5.46 7.09
CA ARG A 69 -7.34 -5.91 7.98
C ARG A 69 -8.19 -4.70 8.32
N ASN A 70 -9.42 -4.65 7.85
CA ASN A 70 -10.34 -3.56 8.14
C ASN A 70 -11.24 -3.92 9.33
N GLY A 71 -10.92 -3.42 10.53
CA GLY A 71 -11.68 -3.72 11.74
C GLY A 71 -13.12 -3.22 11.70
N TRP A 72 -13.38 -2.03 11.14
CA TRP A 72 -14.74 -1.49 11.00
C TRP A 72 -15.63 -2.37 10.10
N HIS A 73 -15.06 -2.90 9.01
CA HIS A 73 -15.79 -3.84 8.15
C HIS A 73 -16.12 -5.14 8.90
N ASN A 74 -15.10 -5.73 9.54
CA ASN A 74 -15.26 -6.98 10.28
C ASN A 74 -16.26 -6.84 11.43
N GLU A 75 -16.27 -5.70 12.13
CA GLU A 75 -17.25 -5.40 13.17
C GLU A 75 -18.67 -5.25 12.60
N TYR A 76 -18.82 -4.49 11.52
CA TYR A 76 -20.13 -4.23 10.91
C TYR A 76 -20.75 -5.50 10.29
N HIS A 77 -19.95 -6.36 9.66
CA HIS A 77 -20.43 -7.58 9.00
C HIS A 77 -20.35 -8.84 9.88
N GLY A 78 -19.72 -8.76 11.06
CA GLY A 78 -19.52 -9.91 11.93
C GLY A 78 -18.60 -10.99 11.35
N ASP A 79 -17.68 -10.62 10.47
CA ASP A 79 -16.76 -11.54 9.80
C ASP A 79 -15.29 -11.29 10.18
N ARG A 80 -14.38 -12.07 9.58
CA ARG A 80 -12.93 -12.01 9.85
C ARG A 80 -12.15 -12.08 8.55
N VAL A 81 -12.41 -11.12 7.67
CA VAL A 81 -11.79 -11.06 6.34
C VAL A 81 -10.62 -10.09 6.30
N GLY A 82 -9.82 -10.24 5.25
CA GLY A 82 -8.71 -9.35 4.89
C GLY A 82 -8.80 -8.98 3.41
N PHE A 83 -8.25 -7.82 3.08
CA PHE A 83 -8.24 -7.26 1.73
C PHE A 83 -6.81 -7.14 1.24
N PHE A 84 -6.60 -7.18 -0.07
CA PHE A 84 -5.29 -6.97 -0.65
C PHE A 84 -5.36 -6.20 -1.97
N GLY A 85 -4.32 -5.40 -2.25
CA GLY A 85 -4.19 -4.58 -3.46
C GLY A 85 -3.08 -3.54 -3.40
#